data_AF-A0A0S8DCJ2-F1
#
_entry.id   AF-A0A0S8DCJ2-F1
#
_cell.length_a   1.000
_cell.length_b   1.000
_cell.length_c   1.000
_cell.angle_alpha   90.00
_cell.angle_beta   90.00
_cell.angle_gamma   90.00
#
_symmetry.space_group_name_H-M   'P 1'
#
loop_
_entity.id
_entity.type
_entity.pdbx_description
1 polymer ?
#
loop_
_entity_poly.entity_id
_entity_poly.type
_entity_poly.pdbx_seq_one_letter_code
_entity_poly.pdbx_strand_id
1 'polypeptide(L)'
;MHWHNDWTINGNSISGSGNALQPDGALVNASQSLPPIVPATFPPNTSNIDVDTNNINPVPAGAYDKVDMKANLSVFSGGTYYIKQLKAGKNKAAQFAPGDYFIEEIDWDDNNDIIISPDGVVRIFIRDLMDVKDDADFNVGGATENLQIYVYDGAEVRFDDDNVVNGLIYGAPNTRIEMRDDNSLTGAIISDGEVRIHRRLNVTYDVGMQAAIGSIQLCNTATVDNFLIEIGSASGSTCSPKNITITARDSGNIPIPDYSGTISITTSTGHGDWTKLPAFGGTLTNPPPDDGAASYVYDPDDDGVVTLSLSNTHADDLTISVVDAAVPASASTSTTINFRDNAFVISAIDSLGNVAVAGRNHALRAEMWRRCRCRPPGGRRGTGNQQRHATGNMRRAAEPHTGDRSPGNEPWCE
;
A
#
# COMPACT_ATOMS: atom_id res chain seq x y z
N MET A 1 -7.05 -5.98 -38.50
CA MET A 1 -8.16 -5.01 -38.67
C MET A 1 -8.83 -5.24 -40.02
N HIS A 2 -10.16 -5.38 -40.05
CA HIS A 2 -10.95 -5.30 -41.29
C HIS A 2 -11.46 -3.86 -41.40
N TRP A 3 -11.16 -3.19 -42.51
CA TRP A 3 -11.40 -1.75 -42.69
C TRP A 3 -12.73 -1.49 -43.39
N HIS A 4 -13.45 -0.45 -42.97
CA HIS A 4 -14.57 0.14 -43.72
C HIS A 4 -14.12 1.46 -44.35
N ASN A 5 -14.55 1.71 -45.59
CA ASN A 5 -14.12 2.86 -46.41
C ASN A 5 -14.60 4.23 -45.90
N ASP A 6 -15.27 4.26 -44.75
CA ASP A 6 -16.04 5.41 -44.26
C ASP A 6 -15.34 6.09 -43.06
N TRP A 7 -14.18 5.58 -42.65
CA TRP A 7 -13.46 6.08 -41.47
C TRP A 7 -12.68 7.36 -41.79
N THR A 8 -12.64 8.29 -40.84
CA THR A 8 -11.87 9.54 -40.94
C THR A 8 -11.11 9.82 -39.63
N ILE A 9 -9.95 10.47 -39.73
CA ILE A 9 -9.22 11.04 -38.58
C ILE A 9 -9.16 12.55 -38.80
N ASN A 10 -9.66 13.33 -37.82
CA ASN A 10 -9.75 14.80 -37.92
C ASN A 10 -10.48 15.29 -39.18
N GLY A 11 -11.51 14.58 -39.62
CA GLY A 11 -12.29 14.92 -40.83
C GLY A 11 -11.61 14.55 -42.16
N ASN A 12 -10.41 13.97 -42.14
CA ASN A 12 -9.73 13.46 -43.33
C ASN A 12 -9.96 11.96 -43.46
N SER A 13 -10.31 11.50 -44.66
CA SER A 13 -10.39 10.08 -44.97
C SER A 13 -9.07 9.39 -44.67
N ILE A 14 -9.12 8.26 -43.98
CA ILE A 14 -7.96 7.40 -43.79
C ILE A 14 -7.95 6.30 -44.85
N SER A 15 -6.76 5.99 -45.37
CA SER A 15 -6.56 4.89 -46.31
C SER A 15 -5.54 3.91 -45.74
N GLY A 16 -5.48 2.68 -46.27
CA GLY A 16 -4.55 1.67 -45.76
C GLY A 16 -4.66 0.34 -46.49
N SER A 17 -3.68 -0.54 -46.27
CA SER A 17 -3.73 -1.93 -46.73
C SER A 17 -3.11 -2.85 -45.68
N GLY A 18 -3.68 -4.05 -45.50
CA GLY A 18 -3.23 -4.99 -44.47
C GLY A 18 -3.41 -4.44 -43.05
N ASN A 19 -2.33 -4.42 -42.26
CA ASN A 19 -2.31 -3.93 -40.87
C ASN A 19 -1.78 -2.50 -40.73
N ALA A 20 -1.68 -1.73 -41.83
CA ALA A 20 -1.10 -0.39 -41.81
C ALA A 20 -2.15 0.69 -42.13
N LEU A 21 -2.27 1.67 -41.23
CA LEU A 21 -2.90 2.95 -41.48
C LEU A 21 -1.94 3.82 -42.31
N GLN A 22 -2.42 4.41 -43.41
CA GLN A 22 -1.80 5.58 -44.04
C GLN A 22 -2.60 6.82 -43.64
N PRO A 23 -2.28 7.46 -42.50
CA PRO A 23 -2.79 8.79 -42.25
C PRO A 23 -2.19 9.74 -43.30
N ASP A 24 -3.00 10.60 -43.91
CA ASP A 24 -2.51 11.81 -44.59
C ASP A 24 -1.99 12.79 -43.50
N GLY A 25 -0.83 12.48 -42.91
CA GLY A 25 -0.25 13.21 -41.80
C GLY A 25 1.10 12.66 -41.32
N ALA A 26 1.82 13.43 -40.50
CA ALA A 26 3.11 13.02 -39.94
C ALA A 26 2.92 11.94 -38.85
N LEU A 27 3.38 10.72 -39.13
CA LEU A 27 3.50 9.67 -38.11
C LEU A 27 4.76 9.94 -37.27
N VAL A 28 4.59 10.33 -36.01
CA VAL A 28 5.69 10.41 -35.05
C VAL A 28 5.68 9.12 -34.25
N ASN A 29 6.68 8.26 -34.44
CA ASN A 29 6.89 7.12 -33.56
C ASN A 29 7.36 7.64 -32.20
N ALA A 30 6.43 7.83 -31.27
CA ALA A 30 6.76 8.05 -29.88
C ALA A 30 6.83 6.68 -29.19
N SER A 31 8.03 6.25 -28.78
CA SER A 31 8.17 5.12 -27.86
C SER A 31 7.78 5.58 -26.46
N GLN A 32 6.50 5.47 -26.11
CA GLN A 32 6.02 5.72 -24.76
C GLN A 32 5.78 4.37 -24.10
N SER A 33 6.42 4.12 -22.96
CA SER A 33 6.07 3.02 -22.07
C SER A 33 4.90 3.47 -21.23
N LEU A 34 3.81 2.70 -21.25
CA LEU A 34 2.69 2.90 -20.35
C LEU A 34 3.14 2.59 -18.91
N PRO A 35 2.82 3.46 -17.92
CA PRO A 35 3.05 3.14 -16.51
C PRO A 35 2.37 1.83 -16.09
N PRO A 36 2.95 1.04 -15.17
CA PRO A 36 2.24 -0.11 -14.63
C PRO A 36 0.99 0.33 -13.87
N ILE A 37 -0.07 -0.48 -13.93
CA ILE A 37 -1.25 -0.33 -13.06
C ILE A 37 -0.79 -0.52 -11.61
N VAL A 38 -1.27 0.32 -10.69
CA VAL A 38 -1.04 0.18 -9.25
C VAL A 38 -2.35 -0.19 -8.56
N PRO A 39 -2.38 -1.25 -7.72
CA PRO A 39 -1.26 -2.18 -7.43
C PRO A 39 -0.86 -3.04 -8.65
N ALA A 40 0.41 -3.43 -8.73
CA ALA A 40 0.91 -4.23 -9.86
C ALA A 40 0.31 -5.64 -9.92
N THR A 41 -0.20 -6.14 -8.79
CA THR A 41 -0.91 -7.41 -8.69
C THR A 41 -2.31 -7.17 -8.17
N PHE A 42 -3.29 -7.82 -8.81
CA PHE A 42 -4.68 -7.73 -8.36
C PHE A 42 -4.80 -8.37 -6.97
N PRO A 43 -5.30 -7.65 -5.95
CA PRO A 43 -5.37 -8.16 -4.59
C PRO A 43 -6.26 -9.40 -4.48
N PRO A 44 -5.83 -10.45 -3.75
CA PRO A 44 -6.62 -11.67 -3.61
C PRO A 44 -7.88 -11.44 -2.77
N ASN A 45 -9.01 -11.99 -3.20
CA ASN A 45 -10.26 -11.99 -2.45
C ASN A 45 -10.63 -13.41 -2.00
N THR A 46 -10.67 -13.65 -0.69
CA THR A 46 -11.05 -14.97 -0.12
C THR A 46 -12.46 -14.98 0.49
N SER A 47 -13.22 -13.88 0.34
CA SER A 47 -14.57 -13.78 0.88
C SER A 47 -15.51 -14.83 0.29
N ASN A 48 -16.48 -15.23 1.09
CA ASN A 48 -17.62 -16.08 0.74
C ASN A 48 -18.96 -15.37 1.04
N ILE A 49 -18.92 -14.03 1.18
CA ILE A 49 -20.08 -13.22 1.54
C ILE A 49 -20.83 -12.82 0.27
N ASP A 50 -22.09 -13.21 0.19
CA ASP A 50 -23.02 -12.77 -0.84
C ASP A 50 -23.87 -11.60 -0.35
N VAL A 51 -24.04 -10.59 -1.20
CA VAL A 51 -24.93 -9.44 -0.99
C VAL A 51 -26.03 -9.44 -2.04
N ASP A 52 -27.26 -9.26 -1.59
CA ASP A 52 -28.42 -8.92 -2.42
C ASP A 52 -28.82 -7.47 -2.10
N THR A 53 -28.75 -6.58 -3.09
CA THR A 53 -28.95 -5.15 -2.86
C THR A 53 -30.40 -4.76 -2.58
N ASN A 54 -31.37 -5.68 -2.69
CA ASN A 54 -32.70 -5.43 -2.11
C ASN A 54 -32.70 -5.49 -0.58
N ASN A 55 -31.72 -6.18 0.02
CA ASN A 55 -31.64 -6.41 1.46
C ASN A 55 -30.58 -5.53 2.13
N ILE A 56 -29.47 -5.27 1.44
CA ILE A 56 -28.36 -4.45 1.96
C ILE A 56 -28.04 -3.37 0.93
N ASN A 57 -28.49 -2.15 1.23
CA ASN A 57 -28.28 -0.97 0.39
C ASN A 57 -28.36 0.28 1.27
N PRO A 58 -27.27 1.06 1.42
CA PRO A 58 -26.02 0.95 0.67
C PRO A 58 -25.18 -0.27 1.05
N VAL A 59 -24.41 -0.77 0.08
CA VAL A 59 -23.36 -1.79 0.27
C VAL A 59 -22.15 -1.09 0.91
N PRO A 60 -21.67 -1.55 2.08
CA PRO A 60 -20.47 -0.99 2.70
C PRO A 60 -19.19 -1.50 2.02
N ALA A 61 -18.09 -0.75 2.15
CA ALA A 61 -16.76 -1.19 1.71
C ALA A 61 -16.37 -2.52 2.39
N GLY A 62 -15.70 -3.40 1.64
CA GLY A 62 -15.36 -4.73 2.14
C GLY A 62 -15.12 -5.75 1.02
N ALA A 63 -15.02 -7.02 1.42
CA ALA A 63 -14.76 -8.13 0.53
C ALA A 63 -16.01 -9.03 0.38
N TYR A 64 -16.39 -9.31 -0.87
CA TYR A 64 -17.60 -10.04 -1.24
C TYR A 64 -17.29 -11.13 -2.26
N ASP A 65 -17.95 -12.27 -2.12
CA ASP A 65 -17.95 -13.31 -3.15
C ASP A 65 -18.83 -12.85 -4.32
N LYS A 66 -20.07 -12.47 -4.01
CA LYS A 66 -20.99 -11.91 -5.00
C LYS A 66 -21.74 -10.70 -4.47
N VAL A 67 -21.89 -9.69 -5.31
CA VAL A 67 -22.86 -8.61 -5.13
C VAL A 67 -23.89 -8.72 -6.26
N ASP A 68 -25.11 -9.13 -5.93
CA ASP A 68 -26.23 -9.26 -6.85
C ASP A 68 -27.09 -7.98 -6.80
N MET A 69 -26.97 -7.15 -7.83
CA MET A 69 -27.65 -5.86 -7.97
C MET A 69 -29.14 -6.05 -8.32
N LYS A 70 -29.93 -6.52 -7.36
CA LYS A 70 -31.37 -6.71 -7.57
C LYS A 70 -32.18 -5.43 -7.36
N ALA A 71 -31.72 -4.52 -6.50
CA ALA A 71 -32.35 -3.21 -6.34
C ALA A 71 -32.20 -2.38 -7.62
N ASN A 72 -33.19 -1.54 -7.92
CA ASN A 72 -33.14 -0.66 -9.10
C ASN A 72 -31.93 0.28 -9.07
N LEU A 73 -31.58 0.77 -7.89
CA LEU A 73 -30.35 1.53 -7.64
C LEU A 73 -29.58 0.82 -6.52
N SER A 74 -28.40 0.31 -6.83
CA SER A 74 -27.48 -0.28 -5.86
C SER A 74 -26.41 0.75 -5.50
N VAL A 75 -26.34 1.16 -4.24
CA VAL A 75 -25.46 2.25 -3.78
C VAL A 75 -24.24 1.68 -3.07
N PHE A 76 -23.05 2.11 -3.47
CA PHE A 76 -21.77 1.77 -2.84
C PHE A 76 -21.24 3.01 -2.12
N SER A 77 -20.93 2.85 -0.83
CA SER A 77 -20.61 3.98 0.07
C SER A 77 -19.21 4.60 -0.13
N GLY A 78 -18.44 4.16 -1.13
CA GLY A 78 -17.06 4.59 -1.32
C GLY A 78 -16.09 3.83 -0.41
N GLY A 79 -14.79 4.06 -0.58
CA GLY A 79 -13.72 3.27 0.04
C GLY A 79 -13.26 2.10 -0.83
N THR A 80 -12.67 1.07 -0.22
CA THR A 80 -12.07 -0.06 -0.95
C THR A 80 -12.99 -1.27 -0.98
N TYR A 81 -13.26 -1.80 -2.18
CA TYR A 81 -14.08 -2.99 -2.39
C TYR A 81 -13.26 -4.09 -3.05
N TYR A 82 -13.50 -5.32 -2.62
CA TYR A 82 -13.03 -6.54 -3.29
C TYR A 82 -14.26 -7.38 -3.61
N ILE A 83 -14.58 -7.58 -4.88
CA ILE A 83 -15.81 -8.28 -5.30
C ILE A 83 -15.40 -9.33 -6.33
N LYS A 84 -15.73 -10.61 -6.13
CA LYS A 84 -15.47 -11.58 -7.19
C LYS A 84 -16.46 -11.42 -8.33
N GLN A 85 -17.76 -11.38 -8.04
CA GLN A 85 -18.78 -11.16 -9.06
C GLN A 85 -19.70 -9.99 -8.70
N LEU A 86 -19.72 -8.95 -9.53
CA LEU A 86 -20.73 -7.90 -9.51
C LEU A 86 -21.73 -8.15 -10.66
N LYS A 87 -22.92 -8.61 -10.30
CA LYS A 87 -23.92 -9.07 -11.27
C LYS A 87 -25.13 -8.15 -11.28
N ALA A 88 -25.64 -7.81 -12.47
CA ALA A 88 -26.89 -7.09 -12.65
C ALA A 88 -27.76 -7.76 -13.73
N GLY A 89 -29.06 -7.92 -13.46
CA GLY A 89 -30.04 -8.15 -14.51
C GLY A 89 -30.34 -6.85 -15.28
N LYS A 90 -31.34 -6.86 -16.17
CA LYS A 90 -31.65 -5.67 -16.97
C LYS A 90 -32.17 -4.49 -16.13
N ASN A 91 -31.97 -3.26 -16.63
CA ASN A 91 -32.59 -2.03 -16.11
C ASN A 91 -32.21 -1.73 -14.64
N LYS A 92 -30.91 -1.69 -14.33
CA LYS A 92 -30.37 -1.36 -13.00
C LYS A 92 -29.43 -0.16 -13.10
N ALA A 93 -29.06 0.36 -11.94
CA ALA A 93 -28.01 1.36 -11.81
C ALA A 93 -27.13 1.04 -10.62
N ALA A 94 -25.82 1.20 -10.78
CA ALA A 94 -24.84 1.24 -9.70
C ALA A 94 -24.46 2.69 -9.42
N GLN A 95 -24.67 3.15 -8.18
CA GLN A 95 -24.11 4.42 -7.73
C GLN A 95 -22.83 4.15 -6.95
N PHE A 96 -21.69 4.59 -7.48
CA PHE A 96 -20.39 4.51 -6.80
C PHE A 96 -20.02 5.87 -6.20
N ALA A 97 -19.75 5.91 -4.90
CA ALA A 97 -19.03 7.01 -4.29
C ALA A 97 -17.50 6.83 -4.50
N PRO A 98 -16.68 7.88 -4.34
CA PRO A 98 -15.25 7.83 -4.59
C PRO A 98 -14.54 6.69 -3.83
N GLY A 99 -13.63 5.99 -4.50
CA GLY A 99 -12.97 4.80 -3.96
C GLY A 99 -12.34 3.91 -5.02
N ASP A 100 -11.77 2.80 -4.53
CA ASP A 100 -11.09 1.79 -5.34
C ASP A 100 -11.88 0.48 -5.29
N TYR A 101 -12.25 -0.02 -6.46
CA TYR A 101 -13.15 -1.17 -6.61
C TYR A 101 -12.43 -2.27 -7.38
N PHE A 102 -11.89 -3.24 -6.65
CA PHE A 102 -11.27 -4.45 -7.21
C PHE A 102 -12.35 -5.48 -7.50
N ILE A 103 -12.65 -5.69 -8.77
CA ILE A 103 -13.73 -6.57 -9.22
C ILE A 103 -13.17 -7.65 -10.15
N GLU A 104 -13.43 -8.92 -9.85
CA GLU A 104 -12.95 -10.00 -10.74
C GLU A 104 -13.79 -10.07 -12.01
N GLU A 105 -15.11 -10.11 -11.84
CA GLU A 105 -16.10 -10.22 -12.90
C GLU A 105 -17.24 -9.19 -12.73
N ILE A 106 -17.53 -8.46 -13.80
CA ILE A 106 -18.77 -7.69 -13.96
C ILE A 106 -19.60 -8.38 -15.05
N ASP A 107 -20.79 -8.85 -14.69
CA ASP A 107 -21.75 -9.53 -15.59
C ASP A 107 -23.06 -8.75 -15.60
N TRP A 108 -23.19 -7.85 -16.57
CA TRP A 108 -24.29 -6.88 -16.66
C TRP A 108 -25.12 -7.11 -17.92
N ASP A 109 -26.40 -7.41 -17.72
CA ASP A 109 -27.39 -7.49 -18.79
C ASP A 109 -27.74 -6.08 -19.35
N ASP A 110 -28.69 -5.97 -20.26
CA ASP A 110 -28.98 -4.70 -20.95
C ASP A 110 -29.44 -3.55 -20.02
N ASN A 111 -29.13 -2.31 -20.41
CA ASN A 111 -29.59 -1.06 -19.81
C ASN A 111 -29.20 -0.94 -18.32
N ASN A 112 -27.88 -1.01 -18.05
CA ASN A 112 -27.32 -0.93 -16.71
C ASN A 112 -26.34 0.24 -16.56
N ASP A 113 -26.66 1.19 -15.69
CA ASP A 113 -25.93 2.46 -15.61
C ASP A 113 -24.86 2.48 -14.50
N ILE A 114 -23.79 3.23 -14.72
CA ILE A 114 -22.86 3.67 -13.67
C ILE A 114 -23.09 5.16 -13.38
N ILE A 115 -23.41 5.46 -12.13
CA ILE A 115 -23.56 6.81 -11.62
C ILE A 115 -22.45 7.06 -10.60
N ILE A 116 -21.71 8.16 -10.74
CA ILE A 116 -20.73 8.59 -9.72
C ILE A 116 -21.38 9.63 -8.83
N SER A 117 -21.46 9.35 -7.53
CA SER A 117 -21.99 10.30 -6.56
C SER A 117 -21.57 9.96 -5.12
N PRO A 118 -21.03 10.93 -4.34
CA PRO A 118 -20.76 12.31 -4.76
C PRO A 118 -19.64 12.41 -5.80
N ASP A 119 -19.53 13.56 -6.47
CA ASP A 119 -18.47 13.81 -7.44
C ASP A 119 -17.09 13.55 -6.84
N GLY A 120 -16.29 12.75 -7.54
CA GLY A 120 -14.94 12.39 -7.18
C GLY A 120 -14.50 11.11 -7.88
N VAL A 121 -13.25 10.72 -7.66
CA VAL A 121 -12.62 9.64 -8.42
C VAL A 121 -13.09 8.26 -7.95
N VAL A 122 -13.62 7.49 -8.89
CA VAL A 122 -13.96 6.07 -8.80
C VAL A 122 -13.01 5.30 -9.71
N ARG A 123 -12.22 4.40 -9.13
CA ARG A 123 -11.33 3.49 -9.86
C ARG A 123 -11.88 2.09 -9.83
N ILE A 124 -12.20 1.54 -10.99
CA ILE A 124 -12.67 0.16 -11.14
C ILE A 124 -11.52 -0.65 -11.73
N PHE A 125 -11.03 -1.61 -10.96
CA PHE A 125 -9.97 -2.53 -11.36
C PHE A 125 -10.60 -3.87 -11.75
N ILE A 126 -10.40 -4.31 -12.99
CA ILE A 126 -10.98 -5.53 -13.55
C ILE A 126 -9.91 -6.62 -13.63
N ARG A 127 -10.16 -7.78 -13.02
CA ARG A 127 -9.22 -8.93 -13.05
C ARG A 127 -9.43 -9.87 -14.22
N ASP A 128 -10.66 -10.27 -14.50
CA ASP A 128 -10.96 -11.33 -15.45
C ASP A 128 -11.85 -10.83 -16.58
N LEU A 129 -13.06 -10.35 -16.25
CA LEU A 129 -14.05 -9.95 -17.27
C LEU A 129 -14.92 -8.78 -16.80
N MET A 130 -15.13 -7.82 -17.70
CA MET A 130 -16.26 -6.90 -17.62
C MET A 130 -17.09 -7.06 -18.89
N ASP A 131 -18.28 -7.64 -18.76
CA ASP A 131 -19.23 -7.85 -19.85
C ASP A 131 -20.44 -6.93 -19.64
N VAL A 132 -20.48 -5.85 -20.41
CA VAL A 132 -21.57 -4.89 -20.47
C VAL A 132 -22.34 -5.18 -21.75
N LYS A 133 -23.65 -5.46 -21.62
CA LYS A 133 -24.53 -5.67 -22.77
C LYS A 133 -24.89 -4.35 -23.45
N ASP A 134 -26.15 -4.19 -23.84
CA ASP A 134 -26.58 -3.07 -24.67
C ASP A 134 -27.10 -1.91 -23.81
N ASP A 135 -27.09 -0.69 -24.36
CA ASP A 135 -27.76 0.50 -23.79
C ASP A 135 -27.27 0.95 -22.38
N ALA A 136 -26.01 0.73 -22.00
CA ALA A 136 -25.48 1.19 -20.71
C ALA A 136 -24.95 2.64 -20.74
N ASP A 137 -25.35 3.46 -19.75
CA ASP A 137 -24.81 4.81 -19.55
C ASP A 137 -23.83 4.86 -18.37
N PHE A 138 -22.55 5.10 -18.65
CA PHE A 138 -21.48 5.15 -17.65
C PHE A 138 -20.99 6.58 -17.43
N ASN A 139 -21.25 7.11 -16.23
CA ASN A 139 -20.82 8.43 -15.77
C ASN A 139 -21.27 9.56 -16.73
N VAL A 140 -22.40 9.37 -17.40
CA VAL A 140 -22.97 10.36 -18.32
C VAL A 140 -23.36 11.62 -17.54
N GLY A 141 -22.83 12.77 -17.97
CA GLY A 141 -23.03 14.07 -17.30
C GLY A 141 -22.07 14.39 -16.15
N GLY A 142 -21.22 13.44 -15.73
CA GLY A 142 -20.16 13.67 -14.74
C GLY A 142 -18.84 14.19 -15.35
N ALA A 143 -17.87 14.48 -14.50
CA ALA A 143 -16.51 14.80 -14.94
C ALA A 143 -15.81 13.54 -15.48
N THR A 144 -15.10 13.64 -16.61
CA THR A 144 -14.48 12.49 -17.29
C THR A 144 -13.40 11.82 -16.42
N GLU A 145 -12.66 12.58 -15.62
CA GLU A 145 -11.63 12.06 -14.71
C GLU A 145 -12.19 11.24 -13.54
N ASN A 146 -13.50 11.35 -13.26
CA ASN A 146 -14.12 10.66 -12.13
C ASN A 146 -14.27 9.16 -12.39
N LEU A 147 -14.42 8.70 -13.64
CA LEU A 147 -14.49 7.28 -13.96
C LEU A 147 -13.18 6.80 -14.57
N GLN A 148 -12.52 5.88 -13.88
CA GLN A 148 -11.27 5.26 -14.33
C GLN A 148 -11.43 3.74 -14.27
N ILE A 149 -11.29 3.06 -15.40
CA ILE A 149 -11.36 1.60 -15.51
C ILE A 149 -9.95 1.08 -15.82
N TYR A 150 -9.41 0.25 -14.94
CA TYR A 150 -8.09 -0.37 -15.04
C TYR A 150 -8.24 -1.85 -15.33
N VAL A 151 -7.69 -2.31 -16.45
CA VAL A 151 -7.84 -3.67 -16.95
C VAL A 151 -6.52 -4.41 -16.73
N TYR A 152 -6.52 -5.40 -15.83
CA TYR A 152 -5.30 -6.16 -15.48
C TYR A 152 -4.90 -7.11 -16.59
N ASP A 153 -3.63 -7.54 -16.55
CA ASP A 153 -3.08 -8.50 -17.49
C ASP A 153 -3.93 -9.78 -17.59
N GLY A 154 -4.30 -10.15 -18.82
CA GLY A 154 -5.18 -11.28 -19.11
C GLY A 154 -6.68 -10.98 -19.08
N ALA A 155 -7.09 -9.80 -18.60
CA ALA A 155 -8.51 -9.45 -18.50
C ALA A 155 -9.12 -9.00 -19.83
N GLU A 156 -10.44 -9.18 -19.94
CA GLU A 156 -11.26 -8.70 -21.06
C GLU A 156 -12.30 -7.69 -20.58
N VAL A 157 -12.44 -6.58 -21.31
CA VAL A 157 -13.56 -5.65 -21.15
C VAL A 157 -14.31 -5.61 -22.47
N ARG A 158 -15.61 -5.88 -22.44
CA ARG A 158 -16.49 -5.83 -23.58
C ARG A 158 -17.69 -4.94 -23.29
N PHE A 159 -17.89 -3.98 -24.17
CA PHE A 159 -19.15 -3.28 -24.34
C PHE A 159 -19.81 -3.83 -25.60
N ASP A 160 -21.01 -4.38 -25.48
CA ASP A 160 -21.81 -4.79 -26.64
C ASP A 160 -22.33 -3.53 -27.38
N ASP A 161 -23.62 -3.36 -27.65
CA ASP A 161 -24.07 -2.32 -28.59
C ASP A 161 -24.69 -1.10 -27.89
N ASP A 162 -24.61 0.09 -28.53
CA ASP A 162 -25.29 1.32 -28.09
C ASP A 162 -24.92 1.85 -26.67
N ASN A 163 -23.74 1.52 -26.13
CA ASN A 163 -23.31 2.02 -24.82
C ASN A 163 -22.68 3.43 -24.88
N VAL A 164 -22.86 4.23 -23.82
CA VAL A 164 -22.24 5.55 -23.67
C VAL A 164 -21.33 5.58 -22.44
N VAL A 165 -20.03 5.79 -22.66
CA VAL A 165 -19.02 5.84 -21.60
C VAL A 165 -18.40 7.22 -21.51
N ASN A 166 -18.33 7.78 -20.31
CA ASN A 166 -17.59 9.01 -20.00
C ASN A 166 -16.51 8.72 -18.95
N GLY A 167 -15.29 8.44 -19.40
CA GLY A 167 -14.20 8.02 -18.53
C GLY A 167 -12.90 7.64 -19.24
N LEU A 168 -11.93 7.20 -18.45
CA LEU A 168 -10.68 6.59 -18.92
C LEU A 168 -10.77 5.07 -18.84
N ILE A 169 -10.35 4.36 -19.88
CA ILE A 169 -10.07 2.92 -19.84
C ILE A 169 -8.57 2.71 -20.05
N TYR A 170 -7.91 2.05 -19.10
CA TYR A 170 -6.48 1.81 -19.08
C TYR A 170 -6.20 0.31 -19.02
N GLY A 171 -5.55 -0.26 -20.03
CA GLY A 171 -5.27 -1.70 -20.11
C GLY A 171 -3.79 -2.05 -20.05
N ALA A 172 -3.46 -3.08 -19.27
CA ALA A 172 -2.14 -3.70 -19.25
C ALA A 172 -1.78 -4.35 -20.62
N PRO A 173 -0.53 -4.78 -20.84
CA PRO A 173 -0.07 -5.27 -22.14
C PRO A 173 -0.80 -6.49 -22.71
N ASN A 174 -1.30 -7.42 -21.88
CA ASN A 174 -2.02 -8.60 -22.37
C ASN A 174 -3.53 -8.52 -22.12
N THR A 175 -4.15 -7.37 -22.40
CA THR A 175 -5.62 -7.18 -22.27
C THR A 175 -6.34 -7.24 -23.60
N ARG A 176 -7.66 -7.47 -23.56
CA ARG A 176 -8.56 -7.18 -24.67
C ARG A 176 -9.64 -6.19 -24.25
N ILE A 177 -9.75 -5.07 -24.95
CA ILE A 177 -10.81 -4.08 -24.79
C ILE A 177 -11.61 -4.07 -26.08
N GLU A 178 -12.86 -4.52 -26.03
CA GLU A 178 -13.75 -4.65 -27.18
C GLU A 178 -14.91 -3.67 -27.07
N MET A 179 -15.01 -2.77 -28.05
CA MET A 179 -16.14 -1.88 -28.28
C MET A 179 -16.87 -2.39 -29.52
N ARG A 180 -18.08 -2.93 -29.35
CA ARG A 180 -18.89 -3.41 -30.48
C ARG A 180 -19.60 -2.26 -31.18
N ASP A 181 -20.82 -2.46 -31.65
CA ASP A 181 -21.44 -1.53 -32.57
C ASP A 181 -22.02 -0.33 -31.82
N ASP A 182 -21.95 0.84 -32.44
CA ASP A 182 -22.76 2.01 -32.05
C ASP A 182 -22.45 2.61 -30.66
N ASN A 183 -21.34 2.20 -30.05
CA ASN A 183 -20.85 2.76 -28.79
C ASN A 183 -20.32 4.20 -28.93
N SER A 184 -20.39 4.96 -27.84
CA SER A 184 -19.81 6.30 -27.71
C SER A 184 -18.91 6.40 -26.48
N LEU A 185 -17.72 6.96 -26.64
CA LEU A 185 -16.76 7.21 -25.57
C LEU A 185 -16.41 8.71 -25.52
N THR A 186 -16.57 9.32 -24.35
CA THR A 186 -15.98 10.61 -23.99
C THR A 186 -14.81 10.34 -23.06
N GLY A 187 -13.59 10.60 -23.49
CA GLY A 187 -12.37 10.23 -22.78
C GLY A 187 -11.40 9.45 -23.66
N ALA A 188 -10.73 8.43 -23.11
CA ALA A 188 -9.68 7.71 -23.83
C ALA A 188 -9.65 6.21 -23.47
N ILE A 189 -9.19 5.42 -24.44
CA ILE A 189 -8.70 4.06 -24.22
C ILE A 189 -7.19 4.09 -24.39
N ILE A 190 -6.46 3.70 -23.36
CA ILE A 190 -5.00 3.65 -23.34
C ILE A 190 -4.61 2.21 -22.99
N SER A 191 -4.07 1.46 -23.94
CA SER A 191 -3.71 0.05 -23.71
C SER A 191 -2.54 -0.37 -24.59
N ASP A 192 -1.65 -1.16 -24.00
CA ASP A 192 -0.61 -1.89 -24.74
C ASP A 192 -1.13 -3.24 -25.29
N GLY A 193 -2.37 -3.63 -24.92
CA GLY A 193 -3.07 -4.82 -25.39
C GLY A 193 -3.94 -4.60 -26.63
N GLU A 194 -4.83 -5.55 -26.93
CA GLU A 194 -5.74 -5.46 -28.07
C GLU A 194 -6.89 -4.49 -27.76
N VAL A 195 -7.00 -3.43 -28.55
CA VAL A 195 -8.23 -2.62 -28.64
C VAL A 195 -8.97 -3.02 -29.92
N ARG A 196 -10.15 -3.63 -29.75
CA ARG A 196 -10.99 -4.12 -30.84
C ARG A 196 -12.22 -3.23 -30.99
N ILE A 197 -12.35 -2.62 -32.15
CA ILE A 197 -13.47 -1.73 -32.49
C ILE A 197 -14.24 -2.35 -33.65
N HIS A 198 -15.56 -2.49 -33.51
CA HIS A 198 -16.44 -2.95 -34.59
C HIS A 198 -17.01 -1.76 -35.38
N ARG A 199 -18.33 -1.59 -35.45
CA ARG A 199 -18.97 -0.57 -36.29
C ARG A 199 -19.31 0.67 -35.48
N ARG A 200 -18.91 1.85 -35.95
CA ARG A 200 -19.34 3.17 -35.41
C ARG A 200 -19.07 3.36 -33.91
N LEU A 201 -17.83 3.20 -33.47
CA LEU A 201 -17.40 3.80 -32.20
C LEU A 201 -17.20 5.32 -32.40
N ASN A 202 -17.94 6.13 -31.65
CA ASN A 202 -17.70 7.58 -31.57
C ASN A 202 -16.77 7.91 -30.40
N VAL A 203 -15.61 8.50 -30.66
CA VAL A 203 -14.66 8.91 -29.59
C VAL A 203 -14.55 10.43 -29.54
N THR A 204 -14.86 11.01 -28.40
CA THR A 204 -14.66 12.43 -28.09
C THR A 204 -13.49 12.59 -27.13
N TYR A 205 -12.43 13.27 -27.58
CA TYR A 205 -11.21 13.55 -26.81
C TYR A 205 -10.74 14.98 -27.10
N ASP A 206 -10.89 15.88 -26.13
CA ASP A 206 -10.53 17.30 -26.29
C ASP A 206 -9.35 17.74 -25.39
N VAL A 207 -9.00 19.02 -25.43
CA VAL A 207 -7.87 19.58 -24.67
C VAL A 207 -8.14 19.65 -23.16
N GLY A 208 -9.41 19.78 -22.75
CA GLY A 208 -9.80 19.72 -21.35
C GLY A 208 -9.66 18.29 -20.82
N MET A 209 -10.10 17.31 -21.61
CA MET A 209 -9.96 15.89 -21.32
C MET A 209 -8.50 15.44 -21.31
N GLN A 210 -7.66 15.99 -22.19
CA GLN A 210 -6.21 15.76 -22.14
C GLN A 210 -5.60 16.19 -20.79
N ALA A 211 -5.99 17.35 -20.28
CA ALA A 211 -5.52 17.83 -18.98
C ALA A 211 -6.08 16.98 -17.83
N ALA A 212 -7.36 16.60 -17.92
CA ALA A 212 -8.04 15.75 -16.94
C ALA A 212 -7.48 14.33 -16.90
N ILE A 213 -7.10 13.76 -18.06
CA ILE A 213 -6.46 12.44 -18.16
C ILE A 213 -4.98 12.53 -17.77
N GLY A 214 -4.30 13.63 -18.10
CA GLY A 214 -2.92 13.87 -17.68
C GLY A 214 -2.74 14.06 -16.17
N SER A 215 -3.80 14.37 -15.43
CA SER A 215 -3.80 14.41 -13.96
C SER A 215 -4.15 13.06 -13.31
N ILE A 216 -4.50 12.04 -14.11
CA ILE A 216 -4.80 10.70 -13.58
C ILE A 216 -3.50 10.06 -13.09
N GLN A 217 -3.44 9.88 -11.77
CA GLN A 217 -2.31 9.25 -11.10
C GLN A 217 -2.42 7.72 -11.25
N LEU A 218 -1.78 7.18 -12.30
CA LEU A 218 -1.64 5.73 -12.50
C LEU A 218 -0.69 5.08 -11.47
N CYS A 219 0.21 5.90 -10.90
CA CYS A 219 1.04 5.54 -9.77
C CYS A 219 0.39 6.12 -8.52
N ASN A 220 -0.22 5.30 -7.65
CA ASN A 220 -0.66 5.79 -6.35
C ASN A 220 0.56 6.03 -5.46
N THR A 221 1.29 7.13 -5.66
CA THR A 221 2.20 7.59 -4.63
C THR A 221 1.35 8.18 -3.51
N ALA A 222 0.80 7.33 -2.64
CA ALA A 222 0.26 7.80 -1.38
C ALA A 222 1.36 8.65 -0.74
N THR A 223 1.09 9.93 -0.55
CA THR A 223 2.09 10.87 -0.07
C THR A 223 2.30 10.62 1.41
N VAL A 224 3.54 10.39 1.81
CA VAL A 224 3.88 10.21 3.22
C VAL A 224 3.48 11.45 4.03
N ASP A 225 2.72 11.22 5.08
CA ASP A 225 2.27 12.26 6.02
C ASP A 225 2.97 12.13 7.37
N ASN A 226 3.31 10.91 7.80
CA ASN A 226 4.03 10.66 9.04
C ASN A 226 4.69 9.28 9.07
N PHE A 227 5.46 9.02 10.12
CA PHE A 227 6.09 7.73 10.38
C PHE A 227 5.65 7.16 11.74
N LEU A 228 5.26 5.89 11.76
CA LEU A 228 5.14 5.13 12.99
C LEU A 228 6.52 4.60 13.40
N ILE A 229 7.00 5.00 14.59
CA ILE A 229 8.32 4.59 15.10
C ILE A 229 8.13 3.67 16.31
N GLU A 230 8.29 2.37 16.11
CA GLU A 230 8.12 1.36 17.14
C GLU A 230 9.47 0.99 17.78
N ILE A 231 9.62 1.34 19.06
CA ILE A 231 10.87 1.13 19.82
C ILE A 231 10.83 -0.12 20.72
N GLY A 232 9.70 -0.83 20.75
CA GLY A 232 9.44 -1.88 21.73
C GLY A 232 9.51 -1.35 23.17
N SER A 233 10.27 -2.02 24.05
CA SER A 233 10.47 -1.55 25.44
C SER A 233 11.33 -0.29 25.50
N ALA A 234 11.07 0.63 26.42
CA ALA A 234 11.88 1.86 26.58
C ALA A 234 13.34 1.63 27.04
N SER A 235 13.75 0.41 27.41
CA SER A 235 15.12 0.10 27.83
C SER A 235 16.03 -0.20 26.65
N GLY A 236 17.23 0.40 26.65
CA GLY A 236 18.35 0.10 25.75
C GLY A 236 19.63 -0.21 26.55
N SER A 237 20.59 -0.89 25.92
CA SER A 237 21.87 -1.23 26.54
C SER A 237 23.01 -0.64 25.75
N THR A 238 24.02 -0.07 26.42
CA THR A 238 25.22 0.41 25.71
C THR A 238 26.10 -0.70 25.13
N CYS A 239 25.72 -1.96 25.36
CA CYS A 239 26.44 -3.15 24.92
C CYS A 239 25.69 -3.95 23.85
N SER A 240 24.47 -3.53 23.46
CA SER A 240 23.66 -4.21 22.43
C SER A 240 22.96 -3.20 21.54
N PRO A 241 22.96 -3.43 20.23
CA PRO A 241 22.03 -2.75 19.34
C PRO A 241 20.57 -2.99 19.76
N LYS A 242 19.73 -1.99 19.53
CA LYS A 242 18.29 -2.03 19.74
C LYS A 242 17.57 -1.89 18.41
N ASN A 243 16.67 -2.82 18.11
CA ASN A 243 15.89 -2.79 16.88
C ASN A 243 14.75 -1.77 17.00
N ILE A 244 14.58 -0.96 15.96
CA ILE A 244 13.57 0.07 15.79
C ILE A 244 12.88 -0.19 14.46
N THR A 245 11.55 -0.33 14.48
CA THR A 245 10.75 -0.49 13.27
C THR A 245 10.13 0.84 12.90
N ILE A 246 10.22 1.22 11.63
CA ILE A 246 9.72 2.48 11.08
C ILE A 246 8.79 2.13 9.91
N THR A 247 7.56 2.65 9.95
CA THR A 247 6.56 2.47 8.89
C THR A 247 6.14 3.82 8.33
N ALA A 248 6.21 4.00 7.01
CA ALA A 248 5.70 5.18 6.33
C ALA A 248 4.16 5.12 6.24
N ARG A 249 3.48 6.21 6.58
CA ARG A 249 2.02 6.27 6.59
C ARG A 249 1.48 7.52 5.92
N ASP A 250 0.28 7.38 5.37
CA ASP A 250 -0.49 8.52 4.85
C ASP A 250 -1.18 9.31 5.97
N SER A 251 -1.93 10.35 5.59
CA SER A 251 -2.65 11.22 6.52
C SER A 251 -3.81 10.52 7.25
N GLY A 252 -4.23 9.35 6.75
CA GLY A 252 -5.15 8.44 7.41
C GLY A 252 -4.50 7.52 8.44
N ASN A 253 -3.17 7.61 8.63
CA ASN A 253 -2.36 6.66 9.40
C ASN A 253 -2.36 5.23 8.83
N ILE A 254 -2.58 5.07 7.53
CA ILE A 254 -2.52 3.79 6.84
C ILE A 254 -1.08 3.60 6.29
N PRO A 255 -0.45 2.42 6.45
CA PRO A 255 0.84 2.13 5.83
C PRO A 255 0.80 2.34 4.31
N ILE A 256 1.92 2.82 3.75
CA ILE A 256 2.09 3.02 2.31
C ILE A 256 3.01 1.89 1.80
N PRO A 257 2.47 0.79 1.23
CA PRO A 257 3.26 -0.41 0.97
C PRO A 257 4.39 -0.21 -0.04
N ASP A 258 4.22 0.67 -1.01
CA ASP A 258 5.18 0.95 -2.09
C ASP A 258 6.05 2.19 -1.82
N TYR A 259 6.13 2.65 -0.57
CA TYR A 259 6.92 3.82 -0.21
C TYR A 259 8.40 3.61 -0.54
N SER A 260 8.95 4.49 -1.38
CA SER A 260 10.34 4.45 -1.86
C SER A 260 11.13 5.72 -1.52
N GLY A 261 10.60 6.53 -0.60
CA GLY A 261 11.20 7.79 -0.18
C GLY A 261 12.51 7.60 0.58
N THR A 262 13.26 8.70 0.69
CA THR A 262 14.47 8.77 1.51
C THR A 262 14.16 9.47 2.82
N ILE A 263 14.35 8.76 3.94
CA ILE A 263 14.19 9.33 5.27
C ILE A 263 15.53 9.75 5.85
N SER A 264 15.51 10.85 6.61
CA SER A 264 16.58 11.24 7.54
C SER A 264 16.18 10.83 8.95
N ILE A 265 17.09 10.19 9.66
CA ILE A 265 16.90 9.66 11.01
C ILE A 265 17.92 10.35 11.92
N THR A 266 17.49 10.84 13.08
CA THR A 266 18.39 11.42 14.08
C THR A 266 18.03 10.98 15.49
N THR A 267 19.03 10.87 16.38
CA THR A 267 18.80 10.79 17.82
C THR A 267 18.89 12.18 18.45
N SER A 268 18.07 12.46 19.47
CA SER A 268 18.06 13.77 20.15
C SER A 268 19.36 14.10 20.88
N THR A 269 20.19 13.10 21.18
CA THR A 269 21.48 13.27 21.84
C THR A 269 22.66 13.40 20.87
N GLY A 270 22.45 13.16 19.58
CA GLY A 270 23.52 13.19 18.58
C GLY A 270 24.55 12.07 18.78
N HIS A 271 24.12 10.92 19.30
CA HIS A 271 24.96 9.75 19.55
C HIS A 271 24.31 8.48 18.96
N GLY A 272 25.16 7.49 18.68
CA GLY A 272 24.77 6.17 18.20
C GLY A 272 24.95 5.97 16.70
N ASP A 273 25.00 4.69 16.32
CA ASP A 273 25.20 4.19 14.97
C ASP A 273 24.03 3.32 14.53
N TRP A 274 23.63 3.47 13.27
CA TRP A 274 22.55 2.71 12.66
C TRP A 274 23.08 1.61 11.74
N THR A 275 22.44 0.44 11.81
CA THR A 275 22.66 -0.67 10.88
C THR A 275 21.32 -1.22 10.40
N LYS A 276 21.28 -1.77 9.18
CA LYS A 276 20.07 -2.36 8.59
C LYS A 276 20.03 -3.86 8.85
N LEU A 277 18.86 -4.41 9.15
CA LEU A 277 18.71 -5.87 9.17
C LEU A 277 18.76 -6.45 7.75
N PRO A 278 19.26 -7.69 7.55
CA PRO A 278 19.42 -8.27 6.21
C PRO A 278 18.12 -8.51 5.43
N ALA A 279 16.96 -8.51 6.10
CA ALA A 279 15.68 -8.84 5.50
C ALA A 279 15.08 -7.73 4.63
N PHE A 280 15.62 -6.51 4.69
CA PHE A 280 15.09 -5.35 3.97
C PHE A 280 15.95 -5.04 2.75
N GLY A 281 15.33 -4.71 1.62
CA GLY A 281 16.00 -4.38 0.36
C GLY A 281 16.68 -3.00 0.37
N GLY A 282 16.11 -2.04 1.09
CA GLY A 282 16.50 -0.62 0.99
C GLY A 282 17.93 -0.29 1.45
N THR A 283 18.42 0.91 1.15
CA THR A 283 19.83 1.28 1.38
C THR A 283 20.00 2.21 2.58
N LEU A 284 20.78 1.79 3.58
CA LEU A 284 21.14 2.61 4.74
C LEU A 284 22.52 3.26 4.56
N THR A 285 22.60 4.54 4.90
CA THR A 285 23.84 5.32 4.94
C THR A 285 23.99 5.93 6.35
N ASN A 286 25.06 5.57 7.06
CA ASN A 286 25.40 6.07 8.41
C ASN A 286 26.82 6.68 8.49
N PRO A 287 27.08 7.86 7.90
CA PRO A 287 28.30 8.63 8.15
C PRO A 287 27.99 10.02 8.75
N PRO A 288 28.81 10.52 9.71
CA PRO A 288 29.90 9.87 10.44
C PRO A 288 29.45 8.86 11.53
N PRO A 289 30.35 8.05 12.10
CA PRO A 289 30.00 7.20 13.23
C PRO A 289 29.66 7.98 14.51
N ASP A 290 28.77 7.42 15.32
CA ASP A 290 28.36 7.87 16.65
C ASP A 290 27.82 9.32 16.70
N ASP A 291 27.22 9.80 15.60
CA ASP A 291 26.58 11.11 15.52
C ASP A 291 25.04 11.05 15.65
N GLY A 292 24.50 9.83 15.79
CA GLY A 292 23.07 9.57 15.90
C GLY A 292 22.29 9.77 14.61
N ALA A 293 22.94 10.10 13.50
CA ALA A 293 22.31 10.42 12.23
C ALA A 293 22.49 9.32 11.19
N ALA A 294 21.44 9.07 10.41
CA ALA A 294 21.49 8.19 9.25
C ALA A 294 20.47 8.62 8.20
N SER A 295 20.67 8.17 6.97
CA SER A 295 19.63 8.20 5.94
C SER A 295 19.31 6.79 5.46
N TYR A 296 18.03 6.55 5.18
CA TYR A 296 17.55 5.29 4.63
C TYR A 296 16.69 5.54 3.41
N VAL A 297 17.03 4.89 2.30
CA VAL A 297 16.21 4.83 1.08
C VAL A 297 15.40 3.55 1.16
N TYR A 298 14.07 3.65 1.17
CA TYR A 298 13.19 2.48 1.17
C TYR A 298 13.26 1.74 -0.17
N ASP A 299 13.10 0.42 -0.09
CA ASP A 299 12.80 -0.40 -1.24
C ASP A 299 11.27 -0.55 -1.34
N PRO A 300 10.64 -0.28 -2.49
CA PRO A 300 9.21 -0.50 -2.67
C PRO A 300 8.73 -1.92 -2.31
N ASP A 301 9.61 -2.92 -2.35
CA ASP A 301 9.29 -4.30 -2.00
C ASP A 301 9.30 -4.57 -0.47
N ASP A 302 9.67 -3.58 0.36
CA ASP A 302 9.71 -3.69 1.82
C ASP A 302 8.35 -3.35 2.50
N ASP A 303 7.24 -3.29 1.75
CA ASP A 303 5.89 -2.97 2.23
C ASP A 303 5.81 -1.65 3.04
N GLY A 304 6.66 -0.67 2.72
CA GLY A 304 6.73 0.62 3.41
C GLY A 304 7.25 0.53 4.85
N VAL A 305 7.95 -0.56 5.19
CA VAL A 305 8.47 -0.83 6.54
C VAL A 305 9.97 -1.08 6.50
N VAL A 306 10.70 -0.58 7.51
CA VAL A 306 12.09 -1.00 7.75
C VAL A 306 12.33 -1.27 9.22
N THR A 307 13.17 -2.25 9.53
CA THR A 307 13.74 -2.39 10.88
C THR A 307 15.25 -2.12 10.87
N LEU A 308 15.65 -1.10 11.63
CA LEU A 308 17.02 -0.67 11.81
C LEU A 308 17.49 -0.97 13.23
N SER A 309 18.77 -1.29 13.39
CA SER A 309 19.41 -1.56 14.67
C SER A 309 20.25 -0.35 15.09
N LEU A 310 19.87 0.30 16.19
CA LEU A 310 20.58 1.42 16.81
C LEU A 310 21.56 0.90 17.87
N SER A 311 22.85 1.04 17.64
CA SER A 311 23.91 0.82 18.62
C SER A 311 24.32 2.16 19.22
N ASN A 312 24.09 2.37 20.52
CA ASN A 312 24.57 3.57 21.21
C ASN A 312 25.50 3.17 22.35
N THR A 313 26.74 3.67 22.35
CA THR A 313 27.74 3.34 23.39
C THR A 313 27.67 4.26 24.61
N HIS A 314 26.78 5.26 24.57
CA HIS A 314 26.55 6.25 25.62
C HIS A 314 25.27 5.95 26.39
N ALA A 315 25.35 6.14 27.71
CA ALA A 315 24.19 5.99 28.58
C ALA A 315 23.36 7.28 28.56
N ASP A 316 22.33 7.29 27.71
CA ASP A 316 21.53 8.45 27.36
C ASP A 316 20.03 8.20 27.52
N ASP A 317 19.26 9.27 27.70
CA ASP A 317 17.82 9.30 27.44
C ASP A 317 17.58 10.05 26.14
N LEU A 318 17.14 9.33 25.10
CA LEU A 318 17.04 9.86 23.74
C LEU A 318 15.69 9.57 23.11
N THR A 319 15.30 10.42 22.15
CA THR A 319 14.23 10.14 21.19
C THR A 319 14.81 9.99 19.79
N ILE A 320 14.08 9.32 18.91
CA ILE A 320 14.40 9.19 17.50
C ILE A 320 13.47 10.10 16.71
N SER A 321 14.01 10.90 15.81
CA SER A 321 13.24 11.70 14.85
C SER A 321 13.44 11.14 13.45
N VAL A 322 12.34 11.03 12.70
CA VAL A 322 12.32 10.57 11.31
C VAL A 322 11.58 11.59 10.46
N VAL A 323 12.14 11.94 9.31
CA VAL A 323 11.52 12.86 8.36
C VAL A 323 11.86 12.45 6.93
N ASP A 324 10.89 12.50 6.02
CA ASP A 324 11.14 12.35 4.59
C ASP A 324 11.90 13.58 4.07
N ALA A 325 12.97 13.36 3.30
CA ALA A 325 13.84 14.43 2.80
C ALA A 325 13.13 15.41 1.84
N ALA A 326 12.10 14.96 1.12
CA ALA A 326 11.28 15.75 0.22
C ALA A 326 10.00 16.29 0.88
N VAL A 327 9.54 15.70 1.99
CA VAL A 327 8.33 16.11 2.72
C VAL A 327 8.66 16.46 4.18
N PRO A 328 9.16 17.68 4.47
CA PRO A 328 9.51 18.09 5.84
C PRO A 328 8.34 18.03 6.84
N ALA A 329 7.11 18.15 6.35
CA ALA A 329 5.90 18.04 7.19
C ALA A 329 5.69 16.64 7.79
N SER A 330 6.37 15.62 7.25
CA SER A 330 6.26 14.22 7.72
C SER A 330 7.01 13.92 9.02
N ALA A 331 7.65 14.93 9.61
CA ALA A 331 8.49 14.79 10.79
C ALA A 331 7.75 14.10 11.95
N SER A 332 8.30 12.98 12.40
CA SER A 332 7.74 12.15 13.47
C SER A 332 8.79 11.87 14.53
N THR A 333 8.39 11.80 15.80
CA THR A 333 9.30 11.55 16.93
C THR A 333 8.82 10.38 17.77
N SER A 334 9.74 9.49 18.15
CA SER A 334 9.46 8.34 19.01
C SER A 334 9.21 8.75 20.47
N THR A 335 8.76 7.79 21.27
CA THR A 335 8.89 7.88 22.74
C THR A 335 10.36 7.73 23.18
N THR A 336 10.65 8.06 24.43
CA THR A 336 12.02 8.04 24.99
C THR A 336 12.57 6.62 25.15
N ILE A 337 13.81 6.41 24.70
CA ILE A 337 14.64 5.23 24.94
C ILE A 337 15.71 5.59 25.98
N ASN A 338 15.88 4.72 26.96
CA ASN A 338 16.83 4.86 28.07
C ASN A 338 17.98 3.90 27.85
N PHE A 339 19.06 4.34 27.20
CA PHE A 339 20.30 3.58 27.09
C PHE A 339 21.06 3.65 28.41
N ARG A 340 21.48 2.48 28.92
CA ARG A 340 22.20 2.37 30.19
C ARG A 340 23.40 1.44 30.05
N ASP A 341 24.46 1.78 30.79
CA ASP A 341 25.64 0.94 30.97
C ASP A 341 25.31 -0.39 31.65
N ASN A 342 24.35 -0.36 32.57
CA ASN A 342 23.76 -1.55 33.13
C ASN A 342 22.26 -1.50 32.86
N ALA A 343 21.75 -2.43 32.05
CA ALA A 343 20.36 -2.48 31.67
C ALA A 343 19.77 -3.83 32.04
N PHE A 344 18.53 -3.82 32.53
CA PHE A 344 17.70 -5.02 32.52
C PHE A 344 16.91 -5.02 31.22
N VAL A 345 17.12 -6.05 30.39
CA VAL A 345 16.30 -6.31 29.20
C VAL A 345 15.24 -7.32 29.61
N ILE A 346 13.97 -6.95 29.46
CA ILE A 346 12.85 -7.85 29.72
C ILE A 346 12.24 -8.22 28.37
N SER A 347 12.31 -9.49 28.00
CA SER A 347 11.69 -10.04 26.79
C SER A 347 10.57 -10.99 27.15
N ALA A 348 9.46 -10.90 26.40
CA ALA A 348 8.40 -11.90 26.47
C ALA A 348 8.86 -13.15 25.72
N ILE A 349 8.86 -14.29 26.41
CA ILE A 349 9.18 -15.62 25.84
C ILE A 349 7.96 -16.55 25.95
N ASP A 350 6.79 -15.97 26.12
CA ASP A 350 5.53 -16.69 26.21
C ASP A 350 5.13 -17.20 24.82
N SER A 351 4.96 -18.52 24.71
CA SER A 351 4.54 -19.18 23.48
C SER A 351 3.15 -18.75 22.99
N LEU A 352 2.39 -18.05 23.83
CA LEU A 352 1.04 -17.56 23.56
C LEU A 352 1.02 -16.04 23.28
N GLY A 353 2.17 -15.43 23.01
CA GLY A 353 2.28 -14.02 22.60
C GLY A 353 2.65 -13.03 23.71
N ASN A 354 2.74 -11.75 23.36
CA ASN A 354 3.25 -10.67 24.21
C ASN A 354 2.17 -9.86 24.96
N VAL A 355 0.89 -10.26 24.84
CA VAL A 355 -0.24 -9.57 25.48
C VAL A 355 -0.45 -10.09 26.90
N ALA A 356 -0.31 -9.20 27.89
CA ALA A 356 -0.55 -9.55 29.28
C ALA A 356 -2.05 -9.74 29.57
N VAL A 357 -2.47 -11.00 29.82
CA VAL A 357 -3.81 -11.38 30.27
C VAL A 357 -3.81 -11.54 31.80
N ALA A 358 -4.72 -10.84 32.48
CA ALA A 358 -4.86 -10.93 33.93
C ALA A 358 -5.17 -12.36 34.39
N GLY A 359 -4.52 -12.81 35.47
CA GLY A 359 -4.72 -14.15 36.04
C GLY A 359 -4.00 -15.30 35.30
N ARG A 360 -3.39 -15.04 34.14
CA ARG A 360 -2.56 -16.03 33.43
C ARG A 360 -1.09 -15.85 33.80
N ASN A 361 -0.36 -16.96 33.94
CA ASN A 361 1.10 -16.91 34.01
C ASN A 361 1.68 -16.53 32.64
N HIS A 362 2.62 -15.59 32.63
CA HIS A 362 3.36 -15.19 31.44
C HIS A 362 4.84 -15.54 31.60
N ALA A 363 5.43 -16.13 30.57
CA ALA A 363 6.85 -16.41 30.57
C ALA A 363 7.62 -15.17 30.12
N LEU A 364 8.34 -14.55 31.06
CA LEU A 364 9.22 -13.42 30.80
C LEU A 364 10.66 -13.82 31.09
N ARG A 365 11.58 -13.39 30.23
CA ARG A 365 13.01 -13.47 30.45
C ARG A 365 13.51 -12.09 30.84
N ALA A 366 14.14 -11.99 32.02
CA ALA A 366 14.88 -10.81 32.42
C ALA A 366 16.37 -11.10 32.30
N GLU A 367 17.08 -10.26 31.56
CA GLU A 367 18.52 -10.38 31.33
C GLU A 367 19.20 -9.12 31.84
N MET A 368 20.26 -9.28 32.64
CA MET A 368 21.07 -8.15 33.08
C MET A 368 22.27 -8.00 32.15
N TRP A 369 22.27 -6.90 31.41
CA TRP A 369 23.39 -6.49 30.58
C TRP A 369 24.25 -5.53 31.39
N ARG A 370 25.51 -5.90 31.67
CA ARG A 370 26.45 -5.06 32.42
C ARG A 370 27.59 -4.62 31.52
N ARG A 371 27.96 -3.34 31.62
CA ARG A 371 29.22 -2.83 31.09
C ARG A 371 30.37 -3.54 31.80
N CYS A 372 31.19 -4.28 31.06
CA CYS A 372 32.39 -4.89 31.62
C CYS A 372 33.38 -3.78 32.01
N ARG A 373 33.69 -3.64 33.31
CA ARG A 373 34.89 -2.95 33.78
C ARG A 373 35.96 -4.00 34.06
N CYS A 374 37.06 -3.99 33.31
CA CYS A 374 38.28 -4.67 33.73
C CYS A 374 39.18 -3.66 34.45
N ARG A 375 39.55 -3.93 35.71
CA ARG A 375 40.63 -3.23 36.41
C ARG A 375 41.97 -3.91 36.07
N PRO A 376 43.04 -3.17 35.74
CA PRO A 376 44.31 -3.78 35.33
C PRO A 376 45.14 -4.19 36.56
N PRO A 377 45.90 -5.29 36.45
CA PRO A 377 47.32 -5.24 36.78
C PRO A 377 48.14 -5.78 35.61
N GLY A 378 48.74 -4.84 34.85
CA GLY A 378 49.83 -5.11 33.90
C GLY A 378 49.48 -5.91 32.63
N GLY A 379 49.44 -5.22 31.48
CA GLY A 379 49.80 -5.82 30.19
C GLY A 379 48.67 -5.99 29.15
N ARG A 380 48.64 -5.04 28.20
CA ARG A 380 48.15 -5.05 26.80
C ARG A 380 46.74 -5.58 26.45
N ARG A 381 46.01 -4.74 25.70
CA ARG A 381 44.58 -4.83 25.34
C ARG A 381 44.26 -5.96 24.35
N GLY A 382 43.14 -6.64 24.59
CA GLY A 382 42.32 -7.31 23.59
C GLY A 382 40.84 -7.14 23.98
N THR A 383 40.02 -6.63 23.08
CA THR A 383 38.57 -6.44 23.24
C THR A 383 37.87 -7.79 23.11
N GLY A 384 37.23 -8.28 24.18
CA GLY A 384 36.44 -9.50 24.16
C GLY A 384 35.19 -9.38 25.02
N ASN A 385 34.04 -9.69 24.43
CA ASN A 385 32.74 -9.75 25.10
C ASN A 385 32.72 -10.91 26.12
N GLN A 386 32.26 -10.65 27.35
CA GLN A 386 31.82 -11.72 28.26
C GLN A 386 30.33 -11.56 28.55
N GLN A 387 29.51 -12.39 27.89
CA GLN A 387 28.13 -12.63 28.32
C GLN A 387 28.16 -13.38 29.65
N ARG A 388 27.72 -12.74 30.75
CA ARG A 388 27.32 -13.47 31.95
C ARG A 388 25.80 -13.60 31.95
N HIS A 389 25.33 -14.74 31.48
CA HIS A 389 23.93 -15.15 31.52
C HIS A 389 23.54 -15.44 32.98
N ALA A 390 22.74 -14.56 33.59
CA ALA A 390 21.95 -14.90 34.76
C ALA A 390 20.49 -14.98 34.31
N THR A 391 20.01 -16.17 34.00
CA THR A 391 18.61 -16.42 33.62
C THR A 391 17.78 -16.66 34.87
N GLY A 392 16.76 -15.84 35.09
CA GLY A 392 15.76 -16.04 36.13
C GLY A 392 14.35 -16.07 35.52
N ASN A 393 13.61 -17.16 35.73
CA ASN A 393 12.19 -17.21 35.41
C ASN A 393 11.42 -16.45 36.50
N MET A 394 10.84 -15.29 36.16
CA MET A 394 9.91 -14.62 37.08
C MET A 394 8.52 -15.24 36.97
N ARG A 395 8.07 -15.92 38.03
CA ARG A 395 6.65 -16.24 38.23
C ARG A 395 6.02 -15.10 39.05
N ARG A 396 5.12 -14.31 38.47
CA ARG A 396 4.23 -13.46 39.27
C ARG A 396 3.16 -14.35 39.91
N ALA A 397 3.34 -14.72 41.18
CA ALA A 397 2.24 -15.16 42.03
C ALA A 397 1.70 -13.92 42.74
N ALA A 398 0.45 -13.56 42.48
CA ALA A 398 -0.26 -12.58 43.30
C ALA A 398 -0.80 -13.31 44.54
N GLU A 399 0.04 -13.48 45.56
CA GLU A 399 -0.40 -13.84 46.92
C GLU A 399 0.33 -12.97 47.96
N PRO A 400 -0.31 -12.64 49.10
CA PRO A 400 0.17 -11.61 50.00
C PRO A 400 1.36 -12.09 50.84
N HIS A 401 2.38 -11.23 50.92
CA HIS A 401 3.58 -11.42 51.74
C HIS A 401 3.26 -11.78 53.20
N THR A 402 3.74 -12.95 53.64
CA THR A 402 4.22 -13.17 55.01
C THR A 402 5.43 -14.10 54.96
N GLY A 403 6.55 -13.72 55.60
CA GLY A 403 7.68 -14.64 55.81
C GLY A 403 9.05 -14.05 55.50
N ASP A 404 9.67 -13.54 56.54
CA ASP A 404 11.09 -13.19 56.68
C ASP A 404 12.03 -14.33 56.24
N ARG A 405 13.02 -14.01 55.39
CA ARG A 405 14.25 -14.79 55.23
C ARG A 405 15.42 -13.82 55.00
N SER A 406 16.39 -13.92 55.91
CA SER A 406 17.61 -13.13 56.00
C SER A 406 18.49 -13.17 54.73
N PRO A 407 19.30 -12.12 54.48
CA PRO A 407 20.21 -12.08 53.34
C PRO A 407 21.41 -13.02 53.55
N GLY A 408 21.50 -14.06 52.73
CA GLY A 408 22.66 -14.95 52.66
C GLY A 408 23.76 -14.35 51.80
N ASN A 409 24.86 -13.97 52.45
CA ASN A 409 26.24 -13.78 51.97
C ASN A 409 26.46 -13.49 50.47
N GLU A 410 26.76 -12.23 50.19
CA GLU A 410 27.58 -11.80 49.05
C GLU A 410 29.01 -12.35 49.20
N PRO A 411 29.62 -12.90 48.13
CA PRO A 411 31.07 -12.90 48.02
C PRO A 411 31.50 -11.55 47.40
N TRP A 412 32.13 -10.74 48.24
CA TRP A 412 32.99 -9.63 47.85
C TRP A 412 34.13 -10.15 46.97
N CYS A 413 34.44 -9.48 45.86
CA CYS A 413 35.74 -9.59 45.20
C CYS A 413 36.14 -8.22 44.59
N GLU A 414 37.43 -7.91 44.73
CA GLU A 414 38.18 -6.64 44.56
C GLU A 414 38.38 -6.11 43.12
#